data_AF-A0A517U0G5-F1
#
_entry.id   AF-A0A517U0G5-F1
#
_cell.length_a   1.000
_cell.length_b   1.000
_cell.length_c   1.000
_cell.angle_alpha   90.00
_cell.angle_beta   90.00
_cell.angle_gamma   90.00
#
_symmetry.space_group_name_H-M   'P 1'
#
loop_
_entity.id
_entity.type
_entity.pdbx_description
1 polymer ?
#
loop_
_entity_poly.entity_id
_entity_poly.type
_entity_poly.pdbx_seq_one_letter_code
_entity_poly.pdbx_strand_id
1 'polypeptide(L)'
;MSDDLDEALEAQQWLLETSLPLVFEAFDDALQRDVEVPVVVLLDCEDAIGGEIARSWLGDETVEDAILHQSDDLDEESEATTVFAVAFSLEECRTEVPAVFPYLEPALEAAPEVGFYAISVTSGGASILIVPPDARP
;
A
#
# COMPACT_ATOMS: atom_id res chain seq x y z
N MET A 1 -17.11 12.59 15.05
CA MET A 1 -16.24 13.05 13.93
C MET A 1 -14.76 12.84 14.27
N SER A 2 -14.46 11.88 15.15
CA SER A 2 -13.08 11.44 15.44
C SER A 2 -13.00 9.93 15.18
N ASP A 3 -14.06 9.20 15.51
CA ASP A 3 -14.22 7.76 15.27
C ASP A 3 -13.93 7.33 13.81
N ASP A 4 -14.50 8.00 12.79
CA ASP A 4 -14.24 7.63 11.38
C ASP A 4 -12.76 7.72 10.96
N LEU A 5 -11.98 8.64 11.54
CA LEU A 5 -10.57 8.82 11.17
C LEU A 5 -9.68 7.81 11.89
N ASP A 6 -9.98 7.54 13.16
CA ASP A 6 -9.33 6.50 13.95
C ASP A 6 -9.61 5.12 13.33
N GLU A 7 -10.85 4.84 12.93
CA GLU A 7 -11.23 3.59 12.22
C GLU A 7 -10.48 3.42 10.90
N ALA A 8 -10.35 4.49 10.09
CA ALA A 8 -9.59 4.45 8.85
C ALA A 8 -8.09 4.21 9.08
N LEU A 9 -7.50 4.81 10.11
CA LEU A 9 -6.09 4.60 10.48
C LEU A 9 -5.85 3.19 11.04
N GLU A 10 -6.78 2.65 11.81
CA GLU A 10 -6.73 1.27 12.30
C GLU A 10 -6.82 0.28 11.13
N ALA A 11 -7.72 0.51 10.17
CA ALA A 11 -7.82 -0.30 8.96
C ALA A 11 -6.52 -0.26 8.13
N GLN A 12 -5.95 0.94 7.95
CA GLN A 12 -4.69 1.12 7.21
C GLN A 12 -3.48 0.45 7.89
N GLN A 13 -3.42 0.46 9.22
CA GLN A 13 -2.39 -0.27 9.99
C GLN A 13 -2.60 -1.77 9.91
N TRP A 14 -3.83 -2.23 10.11
CA TRP A 14 -4.17 -3.65 10.04
C TRP A 14 -3.89 -4.23 8.65
N LEU A 15 -4.19 -3.48 7.58
CA LEU A 15 -3.85 -3.85 6.21
C LEU A 15 -2.34 -4.04 6.03
N LEU A 16 -1.53 -3.12 6.57
CA LEU A 16 -0.08 -3.21 6.51
C LEU A 16 0.43 -4.44 7.27
N GLU A 17 -0.05 -4.65 8.50
CA GLU A 17 0.39 -5.75 9.37
C GLU A 17 0.05 -7.12 8.77
N THR A 18 -1.15 -7.28 8.23
CA THR A 18 -1.59 -8.51 7.55
C THR A 18 -0.88 -8.73 6.22
N SER A 19 -0.50 -7.64 5.54
CA SER A 19 0.19 -7.67 4.25
C SER A 19 1.71 -7.56 4.36
N LEU A 20 2.30 -7.62 5.55
CA LEU A 20 3.76 -7.53 5.73
C LEU A 20 4.56 -8.46 4.81
N PRO A 21 4.19 -9.74 4.60
CA PRO A 21 4.90 -10.61 3.67
C PRO A 21 4.96 -10.04 2.24
N LEU A 22 3.82 -9.53 1.74
CA LEU A 22 3.72 -8.91 0.41
C LEU A 22 4.54 -7.62 0.33
N VAL A 23 4.56 -6.84 1.40
CA VAL A 23 5.32 -5.60 1.49
C VAL A 23 6.81 -5.88 1.34
N PHE A 24 7.33 -6.88 2.07
CA PHE A 24 8.72 -7.28 1.97
C PHE A 24 9.04 -7.85 0.59
N GLU A 25 8.14 -8.62 -0.01
CA GLU A 25 8.34 -9.17 -1.35
C GLU A 25 8.44 -8.06 -2.41
N ALA A 26 7.55 -7.07 -2.36
CA ALA A 26 7.62 -5.89 -3.24
C ALA A 26 8.89 -5.06 -3.01
N PHE A 27 9.32 -4.93 -1.76
CA PHE A 27 10.57 -4.25 -1.42
C PHE A 27 11.80 -5.01 -1.96
N ASP A 28 11.86 -6.32 -1.78
CA ASP A 28 12.93 -7.17 -2.30
C ASP A 28 12.96 -7.16 -3.85
N ASP A 29 11.81 -7.08 -4.54
CA ASP A 29 11.73 -6.89 -6.00
C ASP A 29 12.32 -5.53 -6.41
N ALA A 30 11.99 -4.46 -5.68
CA ALA A 30 12.53 -3.13 -5.92
C ALA A 30 14.06 -3.10 -5.78
N LEU A 31 14.59 -3.76 -4.75
CA LEU A 31 16.02 -3.90 -4.55
C LEU A 31 16.69 -4.68 -5.68
N GLN A 32 16.05 -5.75 -6.17
CA GLN A 32 16.53 -6.49 -7.33
C GLN A 32 16.54 -5.65 -8.62
N ARG A 33 15.65 -4.67 -8.71
CA ARG A 33 15.54 -3.71 -9.82
C ARG A 33 16.41 -2.47 -9.66
N ASP A 34 17.25 -2.42 -8.62
CA ASP A 34 18.16 -1.30 -8.33
C ASP A 34 17.42 0.03 -8.08
N VAL A 35 16.22 -0.02 -7.48
CA VAL A 35 15.44 1.18 -7.13
C VAL A 35 16.11 1.91 -5.97
N GLU A 36 16.49 3.17 -6.19
CA GLU A 36 17.03 4.03 -5.14
C GLU A 36 15.93 4.44 -4.15
N VAL A 37 16.11 4.03 -2.88
CA VAL A 37 15.17 4.28 -1.76
C VAL A 37 13.74 3.83 -2.10
N PRO A 38 13.49 2.51 -2.11
CA PRO A 38 12.18 1.99 -2.48
C PRO A 38 11.14 2.27 -1.40
N VAL A 39 9.96 2.69 -1.85
CA VAL A 39 8.75 2.94 -1.08
C VAL A 39 7.70 1.95 -1.55
N VAL A 40 7.18 1.15 -0.63
CA VAL A 40 6.15 0.17 -0.95
C VAL A 40 4.79 0.83 -0.84
N VAL A 41 3.92 0.60 -1.80
CA VAL A 41 2.54 1.07 -1.84
C VAL A 41 1.63 -0.15 -1.83
N LEU A 42 0.77 -0.20 -0.82
CA LEU A 42 -0.32 -1.15 -0.67
C LEU A 42 -1.62 -0.46 -1.08
N LEU A 43 -2.26 -1.01 -2.10
CA LEU A 43 -3.55 -0.54 -2.60
C LEU A 43 -4.58 -1.60 -2.28
N ASP A 44 -5.60 -1.21 -1.53
CA ASP A 44 -6.82 -1.99 -1.41
C ASP A 44 -7.62 -1.86 -2.72
N CYS A 45 -7.67 -2.93 -3.51
CA CYS A 45 -8.35 -2.95 -4.80
C CYS A 45 -9.88 -2.86 -4.67
N GLU A 46 -10.41 -3.20 -3.50
CA GLU A 46 -11.84 -3.11 -3.18
C GLU A 46 -12.24 -1.71 -2.69
N ASP A 47 -11.26 -0.89 -2.27
CA ASP A 47 -11.47 0.52 -1.96
C ASP A 47 -11.73 1.37 -3.21
N ALA A 48 -12.52 2.44 -3.06
CA ALA A 48 -12.84 3.34 -4.17
C ALA A 48 -11.61 4.06 -4.73
N ILE A 49 -10.68 4.50 -3.87
CA ILE A 49 -9.46 5.19 -4.28
C ILE A 49 -8.37 4.16 -4.62
N GLY A 50 -8.15 3.17 -3.76
CA GLY A 50 -7.16 2.13 -3.99
C GLY A 50 -7.42 1.35 -5.28
N GLY A 51 -8.68 0.99 -5.53
CA GLY A 51 -9.11 0.34 -6.76
C GLY A 51 -9.00 1.22 -8.00
N GLU A 52 -9.23 2.53 -7.92
CA GLU A 52 -9.06 3.43 -9.08
C GLU A 52 -7.56 3.57 -9.45
N ILE A 53 -6.69 3.72 -8.46
CA ILE A 53 -5.24 3.78 -8.65
C ILE A 53 -4.73 2.45 -9.22
N ALA A 54 -5.13 1.33 -8.64
CA ALA A 54 -4.75 0.00 -9.09
C ALA A 54 -5.17 -0.22 -10.55
N ARG A 55 -6.40 0.15 -10.93
CA ARG A 55 -6.90 0.04 -12.31
C ARG A 55 -6.13 0.95 -13.26
N SER A 56 -5.75 2.15 -12.83
CA SER A 56 -4.95 3.06 -13.65
C SER A 56 -3.53 2.54 -13.89
N TRP A 57 -2.96 1.76 -12.96
CA TRP A 57 -1.59 1.27 -13.06
C TRP A 57 -1.49 -0.12 -13.70
N LEU A 58 -2.33 -1.05 -13.29
CA LEU A 58 -2.34 -2.45 -13.73
C LEU A 58 -3.24 -2.68 -14.94
N GLY A 59 -4.22 -1.80 -15.16
CA GLY A 59 -5.31 -2.03 -16.08
C GLY A 59 -6.54 -2.60 -15.38
N ASP A 60 -7.72 -2.19 -15.85
CA ASP A 60 -9.02 -2.55 -15.27
C ASP A 60 -9.24 -4.07 -15.20
N GLU A 61 -8.91 -4.76 -16.29
CA GLU A 61 -9.08 -6.21 -16.42
C GLU A 61 -8.19 -7.00 -15.42
N THR A 62 -6.99 -6.51 -15.11
CA THR A 62 -6.08 -7.18 -14.17
C THR A 62 -6.54 -7.03 -12.72
N VAL A 63 -7.11 -5.88 -12.37
CA VAL A 63 -7.67 -5.65 -11.04
C VAL A 63 -8.94 -6.47 -10.84
N GLU A 64 -9.84 -6.50 -11.83
CA GLU A 64 -11.05 -7.31 -11.76
C GLU A 64 -10.73 -8.82 -11.66
N ASP A 65 -9.76 -9.32 -12.42
CA ASP A 65 -9.35 -10.73 -12.36
C ASP A 65 -8.72 -11.09 -11.01
N ALA A 66 -7.90 -10.19 -10.42
CA ALA A 66 -7.30 -10.39 -9.11
C ALA A 66 -8.35 -10.43 -7.99
N ILE A 67 -9.35 -9.54 -8.02
CA ILE A 67 -10.47 -9.54 -7.06
C ILE A 67 -11.30 -10.82 -7.20
N LEU A 68 -11.58 -11.24 -8.44
CA LEU A 68 -12.32 -12.47 -8.72
C LEU A 68 -11.57 -13.72 -8.25
N HIS A 69 -10.25 -13.80 -8.45
CA HIS A 69 -9.42 -14.91 -7.98
C HIS A 69 -9.36 -14.98 -6.45
N GLN A 70 -9.27 -13.84 -5.77
CA GLN A 70 -9.21 -13.83 -4.31
C GLN A 70 -10.56 -14.26 -3.70
N SER A 71 -11.69 -13.88 -4.29
CA SER A 71 -13.01 -14.40 -3.90
C SER A 71 -13.16 -15.91 -4.07
N ASP A 72 -12.37 -16.57 -4.93
CA ASP A 72 -12.43 -18.02 -5.17
C ASP A 72 -11.51 -18.80 -4.20
N ASP A 73 -10.42 -18.19 -3.73
CA ASP A 73 -9.41 -18.80 -2.84
C ASP A 73 -9.66 -18.53 -1.33
N LEU A 74 -10.55 -17.62 -0.97
CA LEU A 74 -10.88 -17.33 0.43
C LEU A 74 -12.00 -18.24 0.95
N ASP A 75 -11.67 -19.10 1.92
CA ASP A 75 -12.65 -19.65 2.86
C ASP A 75 -13.45 -18.48 3.48
N GLU A 76 -14.77 -18.62 3.60
CA GLU A 76 -15.76 -17.61 4.07
C GLU A 76 -15.44 -16.94 5.44
N GLU A 77 -14.35 -17.34 6.10
CA GLU A 77 -13.87 -16.82 7.40
C GLU A 77 -12.68 -15.84 7.30
N SER A 78 -12.07 -15.64 6.12
CA SER A 78 -10.99 -14.66 5.96
C SER A 78 -11.53 -13.33 5.45
N GLU A 79 -11.53 -12.30 6.30
CA GLU A 79 -11.79 -10.89 5.94
C GLU A 79 -10.65 -10.28 5.08
N ALA A 80 -9.98 -11.10 4.27
CA ALA A 80 -8.85 -10.66 3.47
C ALA A 80 -9.36 -9.88 2.26
N THR A 81 -9.07 -8.58 2.22
CA THR A 81 -9.31 -7.74 1.03
C THR A 81 -8.26 -8.01 -0.04
N THR A 82 -8.59 -7.72 -1.31
CA THR A 82 -7.63 -7.81 -2.41
C THR A 82 -6.61 -6.68 -2.32
N VAL A 83 -5.42 -7.00 -1.83
CA VAL A 83 -4.33 -6.04 -1.70
C VAL A 83 -3.33 -6.18 -2.83
N PHE A 84 -3.02 -5.06 -3.48
CA PHE A 84 -1.92 -4.96 -4.42
C PHE A 84 -0.72 -4.24 -3.79
N ALA A 85 0.44 -4.90 -3.78
CA ALA A 85 1.70 -4.34 -3.27
C ALA A 85 2.66 -4.06 -4.43
N VAL A 86 3.19 -2.84 -4.49
CA VAL A 86 4.19 -2.45 -5.50
C VAL A 86 5.17 -1.45 -4.91
N ALA A 87 6.43 -1.52 -5.31
CA ALA A 87 7.44 -0.59 -4.87
C ALA A 87 7.80 0.42 -5.96
N PHE A 88 7.92 1.69 -5.56
CA PHE A 88 8.38 2.80 -6.40
C PHE A 88 9.55 3.51 -5.73
N SER A 89 10.28 4.32 -6.49
CA SER A 89 11.29 5.18 -5.89
C SER A 89 10.65 6.29 -5.05
N LEU A 90 11.34 6.72 -3.99
CA LEU A 90 10.90 7.87 -3.19
C LEU A 90 10.70 9.13 -4.05
N GLU A 91 11.50 9.31 -5.10
CA GLU A 91 11.34 10.43 -6.04
C GLU A 91 10.01 10.38 -6.82
N GLU A 92 9.61 9.20 -7.30
CA GLU A 92 8.30 9.03 -7.95
C GLU A 92 7.17 9.28 -6.95
N CYS A 93 7.27 8.71 -5.75
CA CYS A 93 6.26 8.89 -4.71
C CYS A 93 6.10 10.36 -4.31
N ARG A 94 7.18 11.15 -4.27
CA ARG A 94 7.12 12.60 -3.97
C ARG A 94 6.29 13.41 -4.97
N THR A 95 6.12 12.92 -6.19
CA THR A 95 5.34 13.60 -7.23
C THR A 95 3.92 13.06 -7.28
N GLU A 96 3.76 11.74 -7.34
CA GLU A 96 2.48 11.10 -7.59
C GLU A 96 1.60 11.04 -6.33
N VAL A 97 2.19 10.76 -5.16
CA VAL A 97 1.40 10.57 -3.92
C VAL A 97 0.79 11.91 -3.44
N PRO A 98 1.52 13.04 -3.36
CA PRO A 98 0.92 14.32 -2.99
C PRO A 98 -0.11 14.85 -4.00
N ALA A 99 -0.05 14.42 -5.27
CA ALA A 99 -1.06 14.80 -6.26
C ALA A 99 -2.45 14.24 -5.93
N VAL A 100 -2.51 13.07 -5.28
CA VAL A 100 -3.75 12.42 -4.82
C VAL A 100 -4.02 12.70 -3.34
N PHE A 101 -2.98 12.68 -2.51
CA PHE A 101 -3.02 12.85 -1.06
C PHE A 101 -2.08 13.97 -0.60
N PRO A 102 -2.47 15.26 -0.76
CA PRO A 102 -1.59 16.40 -0.48
C PRO A 102 -1.05 16.46 0.96
N TYR A 103 -1.77 15.86 1.91
CA TYR A 103 -1.36 15.82 3.32
C TYR A 103 -0.17 14.89 3.60
N LEU A 104 0.21 14.02 2.65
CA LEU A 104 1.35 13.10 2.77
C LEU A 104 2.68 13.70 2.26
N GLU A 105 2.64 14.84 1.57
CA GLU A 105 3.83 15.56 1.10
C GLU A 105 4.92 15.73 2.17
N PRO A 106 4.64 16.25 3.39
CA PRO A 106 5.67 16.45 4.40
C PRO A 106 6.29 15.14 4.90
N ALA A 107 5.57 14.01 4.82
CA ALA A 107 6.08 12.71 5.24
C ALA A 107 7.05 12.10 4.21
N LEU A 108 7.00 12.54 2.94
CA LEU A 108 7.87 12.08 1.86
C LEU A 108 9.12 12.97 1.66
N GLU A 109 9.24 14.08 2.40
CA GLU A 109 10.36 15.05 2.26
C GLU A 109 11.75 14.44 2.51
N ALA A 110 11.85 13.40 3.33
CA ALA A 110 13.10 12.71 3.62
C ALA A 110 12.88 11.19 3.61
N ALA A 111 13.91 10.42 3.31
CA ALA A 111 13.89 8.96 3.50
C ALA A 111 13.92 8.63 5.01
N PRO A 112 13.38 7.48 5.44
CA PRO A 112 13.46 7.09 6.84
C PRO A 112 14.91 6.73 7.19
N GLU A 113 15.36 7.07 8.40
CA GLU A 113 16.73 6.76 8.86
C GLU A 113 16.96 5.24 9.02
N VAL A 114 15.89 4.50 9.34
CA VAL A 114 15.90 3.05 9.52
C VAL A 114 14.63 2.46 8.91
N GLY A 115 14.78 1.43 8.08
CA GLY A 115 13.66 0.75 7.41
C GLY A 115 13.31 1.39 6.07
N PHE A 116 12.05 1.24 5.68
CA PHE A 116 11.52 1.80 4.43
C PHE A 116 10.08 2.29 4.63
N TYR A 117 9.59 3.12 3.71
CA TYR A 117 8.21 3.59 3.76
C TYR A 117 7.26 2.56 3.15
N ALA A 118 6.16 2.30 3.84
CA ALA A 118 5.01 1.63 3.31
C ALA A 118 3.80 2.59 3.33
N ILE A 119 3.14 2.73 2.20
CA ILE A 119 1.96 3.55 2.01
C ILE A 119 0.76 2.62 1.94
N SER A 120 -0.15 2.63 2.91
CA SER A 120 -1.38 1.86 2.84
C SER A 120 -2.54 2.75 2.42
N VAL A 121 -3.17 2.42 1.29
CA VAL A 121 -4.32 3.12 0.71
C VAL A 121 -5.56 2.25 0.90
N THR A 122 -6.44 2.67 1.80
CA THR A 122 -7.74 2.02 2.08
C THR A 122 -8.65 2.98 2.84
N SER A 123 -9.94 2.65 2.90
CA SER A 123 -10.98 3.40 3.63
C SER A 123 -11.06 4.87 3.19
N GLY A 124 -10.91 5.13 1.88
CA GLY A 124 -10.96 6.46 1.30
C GLY A 124 -9.78 7.38 1.65
N GLY A 125 -8.68 6.84 2.16
CA GLY A 125 -7.48 7.60 2.52
C GLY A 125 -6.19 6.82 2.34
N ALA A 126 -5.08 7.43 2.74
CA ALA A 126 -3.78 6.81 2.72
C ALA A 126 -2.97 7.21 3.96
N SER A 127 -2.17 6.29 4.50
CA SER A 127 -1.17 6.62 5.51
C SER A 127 0.20 6.10 5.14
N ILE A 128 1.23 6.83 5.61
CA ILE A 128 2.63 6.46 5.45
C ILE A 128 3.12 5.93 6.78
N LEU A 129 3.58 4.69 6.77
CA LEU A 129 4.13 3.98 7.91
C LEU A 129 5.58 3.62 7.60
N ILE A 130 6.42 3.59 8.64
CA ILE A 130 7.80 3.15 8.49
C ILE A 130 7.85 1.68 8.90
N VAL A 131 8.22 0.82 7.96
CA VAL A 131 8.40 -0.61 8.23
C VAL A 131 9.84 -0.83 8.65
N PRO A 132 10.08 -1.22 9.91
CA PRO A 132 11.44 -1.53 10.36
C PRO A 132 11.91 -2.83 9.71
N PRO A 133 13.22 -2.97 9.44
CA PRO A 133 13.75 -4.18 8.81
C PRO A 133 13.56 -5.44 9.66
N ASP A 134 13.47 -5.29 10.99
CA ASP A 134 13.19 -6.37 11.93
C ASP A 134 11.73 -6.85 11.93
N ALA A 135 10.81 -6.18 11.22
CA ALA A 135 9.43 -6.63 11.04
C ALA A 135 9.29 -7.76 9.99
N ARG A 136 10.40 -8.24 9.43
CA ARG A 136 10.40 -9.35 8.48
C ARG A 136 9.88 -10.63 9.16
N PRO A 137 8.84 -11.28 8.63
CA PRO A 137 8.31 -12.53 9.19
C PRO A 137 9.28 -13.71 9.09
#